data_AF-A0A1G1LH06-F1
#
_entry.id   AF-A0A1G1LH06-F1
#
_cell.length_a   1.000
_cell.length_b   1.000
_cell.length_c   1.000
_cell.angle_alpha   90.00
_cell.angle_beta   90.00
_cell.angle_gamma   90.00
#
_symmetry.space_group_name_H-M   'P 1'
#
loop_
_entity.id
_entity.type
_entity.pdbx_description
1 polymer ?
#
loop_
_entity_poly.entity_id
_entity_poly.type
_entity_poly.pdbx_seq_one_letter_code
_entity_poly.pdbx_strand_id
1 'polypeptide(L)'
;MSHEVFNWQINRKMTYWYPEHRPRRQFAGVFDINKCIACQTCSLACKTTWTSGKGQELMFWNSVETKPWGSYPTGWDVKALSLLGPQKWGADEYVGATVFEAAPKGERVLQYQPEDMDWCNVNLGEDECSGMIEKGAYLKIPHAVWFFYLQRICNHCTYPACLAACPRGAIYKRPEDGVVLIDQKNCNGHRECMKACPYKRIFFNVVTGTSEKCIACYPSLESGKSNRCFETCIGKIRLQGWINTPEKAQEDNPVDFLVHIRKVALPLYPQFGTEPNIYYIPPKQADPVFLRQMFGPGVDKAIATYKNAKDDPELLGLLLLQGSSDRIIERFKVKDGTAIGYTAKGAEIVRVPLKEPLYVRPYKDVALDVFRHNVT
;
A
#
# COMPACT_ATOMS: atom_id res chain seq x y z
N MET A 1 -5.25 27.85 -12.49
CA MET A 1 -6.44 27.32 -13.19
C MET A 1 -6.51 25.84 -12.85
N SER A 2 -7.68 25.33 -12.44
CA SER A 2 -7.90 23.90 -12.21
C SER A 2 -8.31 23.22 -13.52
N HIS A 3 -7.89 21.97 -13.70
CA HIS A 3 -8.21 21.12 -14.84
C HIS A 3 -9.19 20.02 -14.42
N GLU A 4 -9.98 19.54 -15.36
CA GLU A 4 -10.82 18.36 -15.18
C GLU A 4 -10.02 17.11 -15.55
N VAL A 5 -10.00 16.11 -14.67
CA VAL A 5 -9.27 14.84 -14.86
C VAL A 5 -10.15 13.66 -14.45
N PHE A 6 -9.95 12.49 -15.06
CA PHE A 6 -10.74 11.30 -14.74
C PHE A 6 -10.02 10.38 -13.75
N ASN A 7 -10.62 10.14 -12.59
CA ASN A 7 -10.11 9.21 -11.59
C ASN A 7 -11.00 7.96 -11.52
N TRP A 8 -10.46 6.86 -12.04
CA TRP A 8 -11.18 5.59 -12.14
C TRP A 8 -11.45 4.92 -10.78
N GLN A 9 -10.71 5.27 -9.72
CA GLN A 9 -10.92 4.71 -8.38
C GLN A 9 -12.13 5.30 -7.66
N ILE A 10 -12.56 6.49 -8.08
CA ILE A 10 -13.80 7.14 -7.62
C ILE A 10 -14.88 7.15 -8.70
N ASN A 11 -14.57 6.56 -9.86
CA ASN A 11 -15.42 6.44 -11.04
C ASN A 11 -16.05 7.75 -11.53
N ARG A 12 -15.31 8.87 -11.44
CA ARG A 12 -15.79 10.16 -11.94
C ARG A 12 -14.67 11.10 -12.32
N LYS A 13 -15.06 12.17 -13.00
CA LYS A 13 -14.20 13.34 -13.19
C LYS A 13 -14.14 14.17 -11.91
N MET A 14 -12.98 14.77 -11.67
CA MET A 14 -12.74 15.67 -10.54
C MET A 14 -11.84 16.83 -10.98
N THR A 15 -11.76 17.87 -10.15
CA THR A 15 -10.80 18.95 -10.38
C THR A 15 -9.41 18.58 -9.87
N TYR A 16 -8.37 18.99 -10.61
CA TYR A 16 -6.97 18.84 -10.21
C TYR A 16 -6.15 20.05 -10.71
N TRP A 17 -5.05 20.36 -10.02
CA TRP A 17 -4.28 21.58 -10.31
C TRP A 17 -3.52 21.56 -11.64
N TYR A 18 -3.15 20.37 -12.11
CA TYR A 18 -2.41 20.17 -13.36
C TYR A 18 -3.26 19.38 -14.36
N PRO A 19 -2.98 19.47 -15.67
CA PRO A 19 -3.64 18.62 -16.65
C PRO A 19 -3.31 17.14 -16.40
N GLU A 20 -4.17 16.25 -16.88
CA GLU A 20 -3.93 14.82 -16.78
C GLU A 20 -2.63 14.43 -17.51
N HIS A 21 -1.73 13.77 -16.78
CA HIS A 21 -0.48 13.27 -17.32
C HIS A 21 -0.12 11.93 -16.68
N ARG A 22 -0.33 10.84 -17.44
CA ARG A 22 0.01 9.48 -17.02
C ARG A 22 1.40 9.10 -17.57
N PRO A 23 2.26 8.47 -16.75
CA PRO A 23 3.58 8.03 -17.18
C PRO A 23 3.49 6.86 -18.17
N ARG A 24 4.61 6.51 -18.82
CA ARG A 24 4.72 5.32 -19.71
C ARG A 24 4.42 4.03 -18.95
N ARG A 25 4.86 3.96 -17.70
CA ARG A 25 4.55 2.89 -16.75
C ARG A 25 4.25 3.53 -15.40
N GLN A 26 3.32 2.96 -14.64
CA GLN A 26 3.01 3.45 -13.30
C GLN A 26 3.47 2.43 -12.26
N PHE A 27 4.47 2.79 -11.46
CA PHE A 27 4.89 2.05 -10.28
C PHE A 27 3.68 1.79 -9.38
N ALA A 28 3.49 0.53 -9.00
CA ALA A 28 2.42 0.10 -8.13
C ALA A 28 2.84 -1.05 -7.22
N GLY A 29 2.05 -1.27 -6.18
CA GLY A 29 2.22 -2.41 -5.29
C GLY A 29 0.93 -2.84 -4.63
N VAL A 30 0.86 -4.13 -4.26
CA VAL A 30 -0.27 -4.74 -3.54
C VAL A 30 0.24 -5.31 -2.22
N PHE A 31 -0.41 -4.97 -1.10
CA PHE A 31 -0.13 -5.51 0.22
C PHE A 31 -1.27 -6.42 0.67
N ASP A 32 -0.98 -7.70 0.88
CA ASP A 32 -1.92 -8.64 1.49
C ASP A 32 -1.89 -8.53 3.02
N ILE A 33 -2.75 -7.67 3.56
CA ILE A 33 -2.80 -7.44 5.02
C ILE A 33 -3.50 -8.55 5.80
N ASN A 34 -3.95 -9.63 5.15
CA ASN A 34 -4.32 -10.88 5.84
C ASN A 34 -3.10 -11.70 6.27
N LYS A 35 -1.93 -11.48 5.64
CA LYS A 35 -0.68 -12.20 5.90
C LYS A 35 0.31 -11.41 6.77
N CYS A 36 0.00 -10.15 7.09
CA CYS A 36 0.93 -9.31 7.83
C CYS A 36 1.03 -9.73 9.29
N ILE A 37 2.26 -9.70 9.81
CA ILE A 37 2.61 -10.04 11.20
C ILE A 37 3.27 -8.87 11.95
N ALA A 38 3.19 -7.65 11.42
CA ALA A 38 3.80 -6.43 11.98
C ALA A 38 5.24 -6.53 12.50
N CYS A 39 6.08 -7.40 11.93
CA CYS A 39 7.46 -7.58 12.39
C CYS A 39 8.40 -6.36 12.22
N GLN A 40 7.90 -5.23 11.69
CA GLN A 40 8.62 -3.99 11.43
C GLN A 40 9.86 -4.10 10.52
N THR A 41 10.18 -5.29 9.99
CA THR A 41 11.37 -5.53 9.14
C THR A 41 11.41 -4.61 7.94
N CYS A 42 10.27 -4.43 7.27
CA CYS A 42 10.17 -3.55 6.12
C CYS A 42 10.42 -2.07 6.48
N SER A 43 10.05 -1.64 7.69
CA SER A 43 10.28 -0.28 8.19
C SER A 43 11.77 -0.07 8.46
N LEU A 44 12.40 -1.01 9.17
CA LEU A 44 13.83 -0.97 9.44
C LEU A 44 14.67 -1.06 8.16
N ALA A 45 14.30 -1.92 7.20
CA ALA A 45 15.01 -2.02 5.92
C ALA A 45 14.99 -0.69 5.15
N CYS A 46 13.86 0.01 5.13
CA CYS A 46 13.76 1.33 4.51
C CYS A 46 14.56 2.38 5.29
N LYS A 47 14.47 2.34 6.63
CA LYS A 47 15.15 3.24 7.53
C LYS A 47 16.67 3.20 7.35
N THR A 48 17.25 2.02 7.44
CA THR A 48 18.70 1.81 7.34
C THR A 48 19.24 2.06 5.94
N THR A 49 18.42 1.90 4.90
CA THR A 49 18.85 2.16 3.52
C THR A 49 18.83 3.65 3.19
N TRP A 50 17.83 4.40 3.64
CA TRP A 50 17.56 5.75 3.08
C TRP A 50 17.50 6.88 4.10
N THR A 51 17.16 6.61 5.36
CA THR A 51 16.76 7.65 6.33
C THR A 51 17.54 7.52 7.65
N SER A 52 18.82 7.16 7.55
CA SER A 52 19.76 7.03 8.68
C SER A 52 20.66 8.25 8.87
N GLY A 53 20.49 9.31 8.07
CA GLY A 53 21.23 10.56 8.16
C GLY A 53 20.67 11.52 9.21
N LYS A 54 21.41 12.61 9.45
CA LYS A 54 21.02 13.67 10.39
C LYS A 54 19.73 14.35 9.95
N GLY A 55 18.81 14.57 10.89
CA GLY A 55 17.52 15.19 10.64
C GLY A 55 16.49 14.24 10.02
N GLN A 56 16.85 12.97 9.82
CA GLN A 56 15.97 11.93 9.27
C GLN A 56 15.47 10.96 10.36
N GLU A 57 15.75 11.21 11.64
CA GLU A 57 15.49 10.31 12.78
C GLU A 57 14.00 9.93 12.84
N LEU A 58 13.11 10.91 12.65
CA LEU A 58 11.66 10.75 12.58
C LEU A 58 11.13 10.54 11.14
N MET A 59 11.96 10.09 10.20
CA MET A 59 11.51 9.82 8.83
C MET A 59 11.30 8.33 8.60
N PHE A 60 10.08 7.85 8.85
CA PHE A 60 9.71 6.48 8.49
C PHE A 60 8.95 6.48 7.17
N TRP A 61 9.72 6.53 6.08
CA TRP A 61 9.17 6.45 4.71
C TRP A 61 8.31 5.20 4.50
N ASN A 62 8.65 4.10 5.19
CA ASN A 62 7.80 2.94 5.40
C ASN A 62 7.54 2.75 6.90
N SER A 63 6.27 2.75 7.30
CA SER A 63 5.85 2.46 8.68
C SER A 63 4.78 1.38 8.68
N VAL A 64 4.66 0.65 9.78
CA VAL A 64 3.54 -0.26 10.03
C VAL A 64 2.79 0.25 11.24
N GLU A 65 1.47 0.40 11.12
CA GLU A 65 0.60 0.87 12.19
C GLU A 65 -0.51 -0.15 12.47
N THR A 66 -0.94 -0.27 13.72
CA THR A 66 -2.05 -1.13 14.12
C THR A 66 -3.36 -0.37 13.95
N LYS A 67 -4.35 -0.92 13.26
CA LYS A 67 -5.69 -0.31 13.14
C LYS A 67 -6.67 -0.99 14.07
N PRO A 68 -7.60 -0.23 14.69
CA PRO A 68 -7.93 1.17 14.36
C PRO A 68 -7.13 2.25 15.10
N TRP A 69 -6.41 1.92 16.18
CA TRP A 69 -5.91 2.91 17.14
C TRP A 69 -4.52 3.50 16.83
N GLY A 70 -3.64 2.71 16.23
CA GLY A 70 -2.32 3.13 15.80
C GLY A 70 -2.31 3.96 14.51
N SER A 71 -1.40 4.93 14.47
CA SER A 71 -1.27 5.87 13.36
C SER A 71 0.08 6.57 13.37
N TYR A 72 0.61 6.86 12.17
CA TYR A 72 1.84 7.63 12.05
C TYR A 72 1.87 8.58 10.83
N PRO A 73 1.82 9.91 11.02
CA PRO A 73 1.77 10.64 12.28
C PRO A 73 0.44 10.41 13.03
N THR A 74 0.41 10.78 14.31
CA THR A 74 -0.72 10.50 15.20
C THR A 74 -2.02 11.10 14.66
N GLY A 75 -3.03 10.24 14.49
CA GLY A 75 -4.37 10.57 14.03
C GLY A 75 -4.46 11.02 12.57
N TRP A 76 -3.48 10.70 11.71
CA TRP A 76 -3.40 11.29 10.37
C TRP A 76 -4.66 11.11 9.52
N ASP A 77 -5.26 9.92 9.56
CA ASP A 77 -6.44 9.56 8.78
C ASP A 77 -7.69 10.18 9.37
N VAL A 78 -7.88 10.09 10.68
CA VAL A 78 -9.02 10.72 11.37
C VAL A 78 -9.02 12.23 11.17
N LYS A 79 -7.87 12.91 11.33
CA LYS A 79 -7.74 14.35 11.08
C LYS A 79 -8.02 14.70 9.61
N ALA A 80 -7.47 13.94 8.66
CA ALA A 80 -7.69 14.18 7.23
C ALA A 80 -9.16 13.97 6.82
N LEU A 81 -9.82 12.93 7.33
CA LEU A 81 -11.23 12.65 7.06
C LEU A 81 -12.16 13.66 7.76
N SER A 82 -11.84 14.08 8.98
CA SER A 82 -12.63 15.07 9.72
C SER A 82 -12.71 16.41 8.97
N LEU A 83 -11.63 16.81 8.28
CA LEU A 83 -11.63 18.01 7.44
C LEU A 83 -12.59 17.88 6.25
N LEU A 84 -12.64 16.71 5.60
CA LEU A 84 -13.61 16.48 4.52
C LEU A 84 -15.04 16.38 5.05
N GLY A 85 -15.22 16.02 6.32
CA GLY A 85 -16.54 15.80 6.91
C GLY A 85 -17.23 14.55 6.36
N PRO A 86 -18.53 14.37 6.64
CA PRO A 86 -19.30 13.24 6.14
C PRO A 86 -19.42 13.30 4.61
N GLN A 87 -19.03 12.21 3.95
CA GLN A 87 -19.08 12.07 2.50
C GLN A 87 -19.89 10.83 2.12
N LYS A 88 -20.33 10.75 0.86
CA LYS A 88 -21.19 9.67 0.38
C LYS A 88 -20.60 8.97 -0.84
N TRP A 89 -20.74 7.66 -0.83
CA TRP A 89 -20.61 6.81 -2.02
C TRP A 89 -22.00 6.53 -2.58
N GLY A 90 -22.13 6.54 -3.90
CA GLY A 90 -23.20 5.85 -4.61
C GLY A 90 -22.94 4.34 -4.61
N ALA A 91 -23.41 3.64 -5.64
CA ALA A 91 -23.12 2.21 -5.78
C ALA A 91 -21.61 1.96 -5.98
N ASP A 92 -21.04 2.51 -7.05
CA ASP A 92 -19.62 2.36 -7.42
C ASP A 92 -18.92 3.71 -7.66
N GLU A 93 -19.63 4.83 -7.54
CA GLU A 93 -19.13 6.18 -7.76
C GLU A 93 -19.07 6.97 -6.45
N TYR A 94 -17.99 7.69 -6.22
CA TYR A 94 -17.88 8.60 -5.06
C TYR A 94 -18.51 9.95 -5.39
N VAL A 95 -19.59 10.31 -4.69
CA VAL A 95 -20.36 11.54 -4.95
C VAL A 95 -19.85 12.72 -4.12
N GLY A 96 -19.05 12.44 -3.09
CA GLY A 96 -18.47 13.45 -2.21
C GLY A 96 -17.40 14.33 -2.88
N ALA A 97 -16.98 15.39 -2.19
CA ALA A 97 -15.86 16.22 -2.64
C ALA A 97 -14.51 15.53 -2.33
N THR A 98 -13.54 15.66 -3.23
CA THR A 98 -12.14 15.28 -2.99
C THR A 98 -11.40 16.37 -2.21
N VAL A 99 -10.17 16.09 -1.77
CA VAL A 99 -9.32 17.11 -1.11
C VAL A 99 -8.98 18.29 -2.03
N PHE A 100 -9.09 18.12 -3.34
CA PHE A 100 -8.86 19.20 -4.31
C PHE A 100 -10.09 20.12 -4.42
N GLU A 101 -11.28 19.50 -4.49
CA GLU A 101 -12.54 20.22 -4.67
C GLU A 101 -13.01 20.90 -3.38
N ALA A 102 -12.67 20.33 -2.23
CA ALA A 102 -13.02 20.89 -0.92
C ALA A 102 -12.02 21.95 -0.43
N ALA A 103 -10.99 22.29 -1.20
CA ALA A 103 -9.97 23.26 -0.82
C ALA A 103 -10.56 24.68 -0.68
N PRO A 104 -10.29 25.41 0.42
CA PRO A 104 -10.77 26.77 0.58
C PRO A 104 -10.05 27.72 -0.40
N LYS A 105 -10.63 28.90 -0.63
CA LYS A 105 -10.06 29.90 -1.54
C LYS A 105 -8.63 30.26 -1.11
N GLY A 106 -7.69 30.15 -2.04
CA GLY A 106 -6.26 30.42 -1.81
C GLY A 106 -5.43 29.16 -1.53
N GLU A 107 -6.08 28.05 -1.20
CA GLU A 107 -5.42 26.74 -1.03
C GLU A 107 -5.63 25.88 -2.28
N ARG A 108 -4.68 24.99 -2.55
CA ARG A 108 -4.79 24.01 -3.65
C ARG A 108 -5.33 22.66 -3.20
N VAL A 109 -5.25 22.37 -1.90
CA VAL A 109 -5.62 21.09 -1.29
C VAL A 109 -6.14 21.34 0.14
N LEU A 110 -7.32 20.79 0.47
CA LEU A 110 -7.84 20.75 1.83
C LEU A 110 -7.07 19.74 2.67
N GLN A 111 -6.12 20.23 3.47
CA GLN A 111 -5.40 19.43 4.46
C GLN A 111 -4.84 20.31 5.58
N TYR A 112 -4.42 19.65 6.67
CA TYR A 112 -3.75 20.27 7.81
C TYR A 112 -2.24 20.01 7.80
N GLN A 113 -1.50 20.88 8.48
CA GLN A 113 -0.08 20.72 8.78
C GLN A 113 0.04 19.93 10.09
N PRO A 114 0.69 18.75 10.10
CA PRO A 114 0.96 18.04 11.35
C PRO A 114 1.89 18.84 12.27
N GLU A 115 1.66 18.72 13.56
CA GLU A 115 2.51 19.28 14.60
C GLU A 115 3.69 18.35 14.89
N ASP A 116 4.76 18.87 15.51
CA ASP A 116 5.94 18.06 15.83
C ASP A 116 5.60 16.87 16.73
N MET A 117 4.70 17.08 17.70
CA MET A 117 4.23 16.03 18.60
C MET A 117 3.52 14.87 17.88
N ASP A 118 2.92 15.13 16.71
CA ASP A 118 2.28 14.09 15.93
C ASP A 118 3.29 13.06 15.40
N TRP A 119 4.58 13.42 15.27
CA TRP A 119 5.65 12.58 14.74
C TRP A 119 6.48 11.87 15.81
N CYS A 120 6.32 12.23 17.08
CA CYS A 120 7.19 11.75 18.15
C CYS A 120 7.13 10.23 18.38
N ASN A 121 6.00 9.60 18.04
CA ASN A 121 5.79 8.18 18.28
C ASN A 121 5.39 7.45 16.99
N VAL A 122 6.29 6.60 16.50
CA VAL A 122 6.15 5.94 15.18
C VAL A 122 5.15 4.79 15.19
N ASN A 123 4.99 4.13 16.33
CA ASN A 123 4.18 2.93 16.48
C ASN A 123 3.37 2.97 17.78
N LEU A 124 2.91 4.16 18.17
CA LEU A 124 1.98 4.30 19.29
C LEU A 124 0.69 3.55 18.98
N GLY A 125 0.16 2.81 19.97
CA GLY A 125 -1.01 1.96 19.79
C GLY A 125 -0.73 0.63 19.09
N GLU A 126 0.53 0.15 19.09
CA GLU A 126 0.87 -1.21 18.64
C GLU A 126 0.07 -2.26 19.42
N ASP A 127 -0.53 -3.20 18.68
CA ASP A 127 -1.38 -4.28 19.20
C ASP A 127 -2.56 -3.81 20.08
N GLU A 128 -2.88 -2.52 20.04
CA GLU A 128 -4.01 -1.97 20.78
C GLU A 128 -5.32 -2.33 20.08
N CYS A 129 -6.22 -2.97 20.83
CA CYS A 129 -7.58 -3.25 20.43
C CYS A 129 -8.53 -2.90 21.57
N SER A 130 -9.76 -2.52 21.23
CA SER A 130 -10.76 -2.08 22.19
C SER A 130 -12.02 -2.92 22.07
N GLY A 131 -12.59 -3.30 23.21
CA GLY A 131 -13.88 -3.99 23.28
C GLY A 131 -13.89 -5.03 24.39
N MET A 132 -15.08 -5.45 24.79
CA MET A 132 -15.27 -6.53 25.76
C MET A 132 -15.75 -7.77 25.01
N ILE A 133 -15.23 -8.93 25.40
CA ILE A 133 -15.66 -10.22 24.88
C ILE A 133 -16.51 -10.90 25.95
N GLU A 134 -17.70 -11.35 25.57
CA GLU A 134 -18.57 -12.09 26.47
C GLU A 134 -17.96 -13.44 26.89
N LYS A 135 -18.21 -13.85 28.14
CA LYS A 135 -17.78 -15.15 28.63
C LYS A 135 -18.40 -16.26 27.79
N GLY A 136 -17.57 -17.16 27.25
CA GLY A 136 -18.01 -18.25 26.37
C GLY A 136 -18.00 -17.90 24.88
N ALA A 137 -17.55 -16.70 24.50
CA ALA A 137 -17.31 -16.38 23.11
C ALA A 137 -16.23 -17.28 22.50
N TYR A 138 -16.38 -17.56 21.20
CA TYR A 138 -15.42 -18.30 20.38
C TYR A 138 -15.10 -17.48 19.13
N LEU A 139 -14.00 -17.82 18.45
CA LEU A 139 -13.55 -17.10 17.26
C LEU A 139 -14.61 -17.21 16.13
N LYS A 140 -15.15 -16.04 15.74
CA LYS A 140 -16.02 -15.85 14.58
C LYS A 140 -15.41 -14.80 13.69
N ILE A 141 -15.64 -14.87 12.38
CA ILE A 141 -15.22 -13.86 11.41
C ILE A 141 -16.48 -13.14 10.88
N PRO A 142 -16.58 -11.80 10.99
CA PRO A 142 -15.60 -10.87 11.57
C PRO A 142 -15.45 -11.05 13.10
N HIS A 143 -14.27 -10.71 13.63
CA HIS A 143 -13.97 -10.81 15.05
C HIS A 143 -14.72 -9.72 15.83
N ALA A 144 -15.23 -10.05 17.03
CA ALA A 144 -15.92 -9.09 17.89
C ALA A 144 -14.99 -7.98 18.40
N VAL A 145 -13.76 -8.35 18.76
CA VAL A 145 -12.65 -7.44 19.01
C VAL A 145 -11.60 -7.72 17.95
N TRP A 146 -11.21 -6.70 17.20
CA TRP A 146 -10.33 -6.84 16.06
C TRP A 146 -9.26 -5.75 16.08
N PHE A 147 -8.12 -6.10 15.50
CA PHE A 147 -7.14 -5.16 15.00
C PHE A 147 -6.49 -5.79 13.76
N PHE A 148 -5.80 -4.99 12.98
CA PHE A 148 -4.95 -5.49 11.89
C PHE A 148 -3.80 -4.52 11.64
N TYR A 149 -2.81 -4.98 10.88
CA TYR A 149 -1.63 -4.19 10.59
C TYR A 149 -1.74 -3.52 9.22
N LEU A 150 -1.52 -2.21 9.19
CA LEU A 150 -1.50 -1.41 7.98
C LEU A 150 -0.09 -0.88 7.72
N GLN A 151 0.56 -1.39 6.68
CA GLN A 151 1.89 -0.93 6.28
C GLN A 151 1.69 0.20 5.28
N ARG A 152 2.33 1.35 5.49
CA ARG A 152 2.15 2.52 4.62
C ARG A 152 3.48 3.04 4.12
N ILE A 153 3.49 3.36 2.83
CA ILE A 153 4.55 4.08 2.12
C ILE A 153 3.94 5.25 1.35
N CYS A 154 4.75 6.05 0.66
CA CYS A 154 4.19 6.98 -0.33
C CYS A 154 3.45 6.19 -1.42
N ASN A 155 2.24 6.63 -1.77
CA ASN A 155 1.42 5.95 -2.76
C ASN A 155 1.80 6.25 -4.22
N HIS A 156 2.76 7.16 -4.45
CA HIS A 156 3.17 7.64 -5.78
C HIS A 156 1.96 7.89 -6.72
N CYS A 157 0.96 8.56 -6.15
CA CYS A 157 -0.36 8.91 -6.70
C CYS A 157 -0.33 9.35 -8.18
N THR A 158 -1.37 9.03 -8.94
CA THR A 158 -1.55 9.57 -10.30
C THR A 158 -1.82 11.07 -10.26
N TYR A 159 -2.57 11.54 -9.25
CA TYR A 159 -2.84 12.95 -8.99
C TYR A 159 -2.24 13.34 -7.62
N PRO A 160 -0.91 13.59 -7.52
CA PRO A 160 -0.28 13.81 -6.22
C PRO A 160 -0.62 15.18 -5.65
N ALA A 161 -1.31 15.19 -4.50
CA ALA A 161 -1.62 16.41 -3.77
C ALA A 161 -0.38 17.23 -3.37
N CYS A 162 0.72 16.54 -3.06
CA CYS A 162 1.99 17.20 -2.76
C CYS A 162 2.59 17.95 -3.96
N LEU A 163 2.46 17.39 -5.16
CA LEU A 163 2.90 18.02 -6.40
C LEU A 163 2.05 19.25 -6.68
N ALA A 164 0.72 19.12 -6.55
CA ALA A 164 -0.21 20.24 -6.68
C ALA A 164 0.13 21.40 -5.73
N ALA A 165 0.47 21.11 -4.47
CA ALA A 165 0.69 22.13 -3.45
C ALA A 165 2.06 22.82 -3.49
N CYS A 166 3.09 22.22 -4.11
CA CYS A 166 4.44 22.80 -4.06
C CYS A 166 4.48 24.15 -4.80
N PRO A 167 4.75 25.29 -4.12
CA PRO A 167 4.74 26.60 -4.76
C PRO A 167 5.91 26.78 -5.73
N ARG A 168 7.02 26.08 -5.48
CA ARG A 168 8.27 26.18 -6.25
C ARG A 168 8.36 25.15 -7.40
N GLY A 169 7.43 24.18 -7.46
CA GLY A 169 7.49 23.12 -8.47
C GLY A 169 8.67 22.14 -8.30
N ALA A 170 9.20 21.99 -7.08
CA ALA A 170 10.31 21.06 -6.80
C ALA A 170 9.89 19.59 -6.81
N ILE A 171 8.59 19.30 -6.82
CA ILE A 171 8.04 17.95 -6.84
C ILE A 171 7.64 17.61 -8.27
N TYR A 172 8.10 16.46 -8.76
CA TYR A 172 7.79 15.99 -10.09
C TYR A 172 7.45 14.49 -10.07
N LYS A 173 6.75 14.04 -11.11
CA LYS A 173 6.45 12.63 -11.34
C LYS A 173 7.23 12.19 -12.56
N ARG A 174 8.06 11.15 -12.41
CA ARG A 174 8.91 10.64 -13.49
C ARG A 174 8.05 10.09 -14.65
N PRO A 175 8.32 10.46 -15.91
CA PRO A 175 7.54 10.03 -17.06
C PRO A 175 7.73 8.54 -17.40
N GLU A 176 8.84 7.91 -17.02
CA GLU A 176 9.18 6.53 -17.35
C GLU A 176 8.52 5.49 -16.43
N ASP A 177 8.37 5.80 -15.14
CA ASP A 177 7.96 4.83 -14.10
C ASP A 177 6.89 5.36 -13.12
N GLY A 178 6.49 6.63 -13.24
CA GLY A 178 5.45 7.22 -12.40
C GLY A 178 5.84 7.50 -10.96
N VAL A 179 7.13 7.36 -10.60
CA VAL A 179 7.63 7.63 -9.26
C VAL A 179 7.66 9.14 -9.03
N VAL A 180 6.89 9.58 -8.02
CA VAL A 180 6.92 10.97 -7.51
C VAL A 180 8.16 11.22 -6.65
N LEU A 181 8.96 12.24 -6.99
CA LEU A 181 10.20 12.63 -6.30
C LEU A 181 10.18 14.12 -5.90
N ILE A 182 11.06 14.49 -4.97
CA ILE A 182 11.33 15.88 -4.59
C ILE A 182 12.77 16.19 -4.98
N ASP A 183 12.96 17.15 -5.89
CA ASP A 183 14.26 17.67 -6.24
C ASP A 183 14.86 18.43 -5.04
N GLN A 184 15.88 17.84 -4.43
CA GLN A 184 16.52 18.39 -3.24
C GLN A 184 17.26 19.71 -3.53
N LYS A 185 17.71 19.96 -4.76
CA LYS A 185 18.37 21.24 -5.12
C LYS A 185 17.36 22.37 -5.29
N ASN A 186 16.14 22.04 -5.72
CA ASN A 186 15.08 23.01 -5.92
C ASN A 186 14.12 23.12 -4.72
N CYS A 187 14.27 22.29 -3.69
CA CYS A 187 13.44 22.38 -2.48
C CYS A 187 13.95 23.47 -1.53
N ASN A 188 13.10 24.43 -1.18
CA ASN A 188 13.40 25.47 -0.18
C ASN A 188 12.62 25.27 1.14
N GLY A 189 12.08 24.09 1.38
CA GLY A 189 11.50 23.79 2.69
C GLY A 189 10.21 24.52 3.04
N HIS A 190 9.38 24.91 2.07
CA HIS A 190 8.09 25.60 2.34
C HIS A 190 7.05 24.75 3.08
N ARG A 191 7.23 23.42 3.14
CA ARG A 191 6.35 22.45 3.84
C ARG A 191 4.90 22.36 3.36
N GLU A 192 4.47 23.15 2.36
CA GLU A 192 3.13 23.01 1.75
C GLU A 192 2.83 21.59 1.24
N CYS A 193 3.85 20.88 0.75
CA CYS A 193 3.69 19.49 0.33
C CYS A 193 3.45 18.52 1.50
N MET A 194 3.99 18.82 2.69
CA MET A 194 3.78 18.06 3.93
C MET A 194 2.34 18.25 4.43
N LYS A 195 1.85 19.49 4.45
CA LYS A 195 0.44 19.83 4.70
C LYS A 195 -0.47 19.08 3.72
N ALA A 196 -0.28 19.30 2.42
CA ALA A 196 -1.18 18.83 1.38
C ALA A 196 -1.27 17.31 1.18
N CYS A 197 -0.25 16.53 1.56
CA CYS A 197 -0.34 15.08 1.41
C CYS A 197 -1.38 14.50 2.39
N PRO A 198 -2.51 13.91 1.93
CA PRO A 198 -3.51 13.38 2.86
C PRO A 198 -3.01 12.15 3.62
N TYR A 199 -1.98 11.47 3.11
CA TYR A 199 -1.35 10.32 3.77
C TYR A 199 -0.18 10.69 4.70
N LYS A 200 0.22 11.97 4.72
CA LYS A 200 1.38 12.49 5.45
C LYS A 200 2.66 11.67 5.19
N ARG A 201 2.96 11.45 3.90
CA ARG A 201 4.14 10.68 3.44
C ARG A 201 5.27 11.56 2.92
N ILE A 202 5.33 12.80 3.41
CA ILE A 202 6.40 13.76 3.17
C ILE A 202 6.84 14.24 4.54
N PHE A 203 8.15 14.29 4.72
CA PHE A 203 8.81 14.61 5.97
C PHE A 203 9.70 15.84 5.75
N PHE A 204 9.85 16.69 6.76
CA PHE A 204 10.73 17.83 6.68
C PHE A 204 12.03 17.52 7.43
N ASN A 205 13.16 17.69 6.76
CA ASN A 205 14.48 17.56 7.37
C ASN A 205 14.90 18.93 7.89
N VAL A 206 14.94 19.07 9.21
CA VAL A 206 15.32 20.32 9.88
C VAL A 206 16.79 20.69 9.71
N VAL A 207 17.64 19.71 9.40
CA VAL A 207 19.08 19.92 9.22
C VAL A 207 19.39 20.45 7.82
N THR A 208 18.78 19.87 6.79
CA THR A 208 18.99 20.31 5.39
C THR A 208 18.07 21.46 4.99
N GLY A 209 16.99 21.70 5.74
CA GLY A 209 15.96 22.67 5.38
C GLY A 209 15.11 22.24 4.18
N THR A 210 15.11 20.95 3.81
CA THR A 210 14.38 20.41 2.66
C THR A 210 13.32 19.39 3.08
N SER A 211 12.37 19.10 2.19
CA SER A 211 11.42 18.02 2.38
C SER A 211 11.88 16.75 1.66
N GLU A 212 11.64 15.61 2.31
CA GLU A 212 12.05 14.29 1.87
C GLU A 212 10.86 13.32 1.90
N LYS A 213 10.94 12.25 1.10
CA LYS A 213 9.88 11.24 1.01
C LYS A 213 10.42 9.93 0.44
N CYS A 214 9.63 8.87 0.61
CA CYS A 214 9.85 7.60 -0.09
C CYS A 214 10.12 7.84 -1.59
N ILE A 215 11.25 7.33 -2.07
CA ILE A 215 11.69 7.44 -3.47
C ILE A 215 11.35 6.19 -4.30
N ALA A 216 10.46 5.33 -3.80
CA ALA A 216 10.16 4.00 -4.35
C ALA A 216 11.41 3.17 -4.66
N CYS A 217 12.51 3.35 -3.92
CA CYS A 217 13.83 2.77 -4.23
C CYS A 217 14.16 2.84 -5.74
N TYR A 218 13.94 3.99 -6.39
CA TYR A 218 14.09 4.08 -7.85
C TYR A 218 15.43 3.56 -8.41
N PRO A 219 16.59 3.65 -7.70
CA PRO A 219 17.82 3.02 -8.21
C PRO A 219 17.69 1.49 -8.35
N SER A 220 16.92 0.84 -7.47
CA SER A 220 16.59 -0.59 -7.58
C SER A 220 15.62 -0.85 -8.74
N LEU A 221 14.61 0.01 -8.92
CA LEU A 221 13.64 -0.10 -10.02
C LEU A 221 14.32 -0.07 -11.39
N GLU A 222 15.30 0.82 -11.57
CA GLU A 222 16.08 0.97 -12.81
C GLU A 222 16.88 -0.30 -13.17
N SER A 223 17.19 -1.13 -12.18
CA SER A 223 17.85 -2.43 -12.36
C SER A 223 16.86 -3.62 -12.46
N GLY A 224 15.55 -3.36 -12.47
CA GLY A 224 14.51 -4.39 -12.47
C GLY A 224 14.39 -5.19 -11.16
N LYS A 225 14.93 -4.65 -10.07
CA LYS A 225 14.87 -5.23 -8.73
C LYS A 225 13.70 -4.65 -7.93
N SER A 226 13.18 -5.45 -7.02
CA SER A 226 12.17 -5.03 -6.06
C SER A 226 12.74 -4.01 -5.08
N ASN A 227 11.85 -3.20 -4.50
CA ASN A 227 12.20 -2.22 -3.49
C ASN A 227 12.59 -2.92 -2.19
N ARG A 228 13.45 -2.29 -1.38
CA ARG A 228 13.92 -2.90 -0.12
C ARG A 228 12.81 -3.34 0.81
N CYS A 229 11.74 -2.55 0.96
CA CYS A 229 10.61 -2.94 1.83
C CYS A 229 9.76 -4.09 1.28
N PHE A 230 9.81 -4.36 -0.03
CA PHE A 230 9.12 -5.48 -0.69
C PHE A 230 9.98 -6.75 -0.62
N GLU A 231 11.26 -6.64 -0.97
CA GLU A 231 12.24 -7.73 -0.94
C GLU A 231 12.42 -8.33 0.46
N THR A 232 12.48 -7.49 1.49
CA THR A 232 12.75 -7.93 2.89
C THR A 232 11.50 -8.35 3.66
N CYS A 233 10.33 -8.43 3.00
CA CYS A 233 9.08 -8.70 3.69
C CYS A 233 8.97 -10.17 4.13
N ILE A 234 9.23 -10.43 5.41
CA ILE A 234 9.15 -11.77 6.02
C ILE A 234 7.76 -12.39 5.84
N GLY A 235 6.69 -11.61 6.07
CA GLY A 235 5.31 -12.07 5.89
C GLY A 235 4.91 -12.35 4.43
N LYS A 236 5.79 -12.07 3.46
CA LYS A 236 5.54 -12.27 2.03
C LYS A 236 4.21 -11.65 1.55
N ILE A 237 3.89 -10.46 2.06
CA ILE A 237 2.61 -9.80 1.79
C ILE A 237 2.65 -8.90 0.55
N ARG A 238 3.85 -8.56 0.08
CA ARG A 238 4.05 -7.46 -0.87
C ARG A 238 4.31 -7.99 -2.27
N LEU A 239 3.51 -7.51 -3.23
CA LEU A 239 3.73 -7.68 -4.65
C LEU A 239 4.06 -6.32 -5.25
N GLN A 240 5.21 -6.21 -5.90
CA GLN A 240 5.60 -5.00 -6.64
C GLN A 240 5.38 -5.21 -8.13
N GLY A 241 4.95 -4.17 -8.83
CA GLY A 241 4.82 -4.24 -10.28
C GLY A 241 4.40 -2.91 -10.89
N TRP A 242 3.65 -3.03 -11.99
CA TRP A 242 3.24 -1.91 -12.82
C TRP A 242 1.75 -2.01 -13.05
N ILE A 243 1.03 -0.91 -12.91
CA ILE A 243 -0.41 -0.89 -13.14
C ILE A 243 -0.75 -0.14 -14.43
N ASN A 244 -1.68 -0.69 -15.19
CA ASN A 244 -2.27 -0.04 -16.36
C ASN A 244 -3.56 0.70 -15.96
N THR A 245 -4.12 1.53 -16.85
CA THR A 245 -5.49 1.99 -16.64
C THR A 245 -6.45 0.80 -16.85
N PRO A 246 -7.67 0.83 -16.28
CA PRO A 246 -8.61 -0.28 -16.39
C PRO A 246 -8.86 -0.77 -17.82
N GLU A 247 -8.84 0.15 -18.80
CA GLU A 247 -9.07 -0.15 -20.23
C GLU A 247 -7.89 -0.89 -20.88
N LYS A 248 -6.71 -0.86 -20.25
CA LYS A 248 -5.46 -1.47 -20.71
C LYS A 248 -4.98 -2.59 -19.77
N ALA A 249 -5.82 -3.02 -18.84
CA ALA A 249 -5.50 -4.08 -17.90
C ALA A 249 -5.17 -5.39 -18.61
N GLN A 250 -4.12 -6.07 -18.16
CA GLN A 250 -3.67 -7.35 -18.72
C GLN A 250 -3.82 -8.46 -17.69
N GLU A 251 -4.39 -9.61 -18.07
CA GLU A 251 -4.60 -10.74 -17.15
C GLU A 251 -3.29 -11.37 -16.66
N ASP A 252 -2.24 -11.33 -17.48
CA ASP A 252 -0.92 -11.84 -17.12
C ASP A 252 -0.06 -10.83 -16.36
N ASN A 253 -0.51 -9.58 -16.20
CA ASN A 253 0.16 -8.59 -15.35
C ASN A 253 -0.28 -8.79 -13.89
N PRO A 254 0.66 -9.08 -12.96
CA PRO A 254 0.33 -9.35 -11.56
C PRO A 254 -0.50 -8.28 -10.84
N VAL A 255 -0.20 -6.99 -11.07
CA VAL A 255 -0.92 -5.91 -10.37
C VAL A 255 -2.29 -5.68 -10.99
N ASP A 256 -2.38 -5.67 -12.32
CA ASP A 256 -3.67 -5.55 -13.02
C ASP A 256 -4.61 -6.71 -12.66
N PHE A 257 -4.08 -7.92 -12.55
CA PHE A 257 -4.85 -9.10 -12.18
C PHE A 257 -5.50 -8.95 -10.80
N LEU A 258 -4.76 -8.47 -9.79
CA LEU A 258 -5.30 -8.30 -8.44
C LEU A 258 -6.23 -7.08 -8.32
N VAL A 259 -5.96 -5.99 -9.04
CA VAL A 259 -6.69 -4.72 -8.90
C VAL A 259 -7.88 -4.62 -9.85
N HIS A 260 -7.70 -4.94 -11.13
CA HIS A 260 -8.70 -4.74 -12.18
C HIS A 260 -9.50 -6.01 -12.50
N ILE A 261 -8.84 -7.18 -12.54
CA ILE A 261 -9.47 -8.44 -12.97
C ILE A 261 -10.21 -9.11 -11.82
N ARG A 262 -9.49 -9.52 -10.76
CA ARG A 262 -10.08 -10.15 -9.57
C ARG A 262 -10.65 -9.15 -8.57
N LYS A 263 -10.28 -7.86 -8.68
CA LYS A 263 -10.75 -6.76 -7.83
C LYS A 263 -10.64 -7.10 -6.32
N VAL A 264 -9.56 -7.78 -5.95
CA VAL A 264 -9.29 -8.24 -4.59
C VAL A 264 -8.38 -7.26 -3.84
N ALA A 265 -7.61 -6.46 -4.57
CA ALA A 265 -6.77 -5.40 -4.03
C ALA A 265 -7.41 -4.02 -4.28
N LEU A 266 -7.59 -3.24 -3.21
CA LEU A 266 -8.33 -1.97 -3.21
C LEU A 266 -7.41 -0.79 -2.81
N PRO A 267 -7.65 0.42 -3.35
CA PRO A 267 -6.87 1.61 -2.98
C PRO A 267 -7.17 2.04 -1.54
N LEU A 268 -6.18 2.62 -0.86
CA LEU A 268 -6.37 3.23 0.46
C LEU A 268 -6.91 4.65 0.33
N TYR A 269 -8.07 4.91 0.91
CA TYR A 269 -8.79 6.18 0.92
C TYR A 269 -8.94 6.82 -0.49
N PRO A 270 -9.56 6.12 -1.47
CA PRO A 270 -9.74 6.65 -2.82
C PRO A 270 -10.51 7.99 -2.84
N GLN A 271 -11.36 8.25 -1.85
CA GLN A 271 -12.09 9.51 -1.68
C GLN A 271 -11.19 10.75 -1.56
N PHE A 272 -9.91 10.59 -1.23
CA PHE A 272 -8.96 11.70 -1.29
C PHE A 272 -8.70 12.17 -2.73
N GLY A 273 -9.19 11.48 -3.75
CA GLY A 273 -9.05 11.89 -5.14
C GLY A 273 -7.64 11.73 -5.70
N THR A 274 -6.63 11.38 -4.91
CA THR A 274 -5.24 11.33 -5.39
C THR A 274 -4.95 10.18 -6.35
N GLU A 275 -5.87 9.21 -6.49
CA GLU A 275 -5.66 7.94 -7.22
C GLU A 275 -4.34 7.25 -6.77
N PRO A 276 -4.27 6.77 -5.51
CA PRO A 276 -3.09 6.07 -4.98
C PRO A 276 -2.75 4.80 -5.78
N ASN A 277 -1.45 4.51 -5.94
CA ASN A 277 -0.96 3.33 -6.65
C ASN A 277 -0.45 2.21 -5.73
N ILE A 278 -0.76 2.28 -4.43
CA ILE A 278 -0.55 1.19 -3.48
C ILE A 278 -1.92 0.69 -3.04
N TYR A 279 -2.11 -0.61 -3.23
CA TYR A 279 -3.38 -1.31 -3.04
C TYR A 279 -3.26 -2.32 -1.90
N TYR A 280 -4.37 -2.66 -1.28
CA TYR A 280 -4.43 -3.52 -0.11
C TYR A 280 -5.48 -4.59 -0.33
N ILE A 281 -5.18 -5.83 0.02
CA ILE A 281 -6.19 -6.89 0.13
C ILE A 281 -6.79 -6.79 1.54
N PRO A 282 -8.07 -6.39 1.70
CA PRO A 282 -8.62 -6.09 3.01
C PRO A 282 -8.56 -7.30 3.98
N PRO A 283 -8.39 -7.06 5.29
CA PRO A 283 -8.28 -8.11 6.29
C PRO A 283 -9.66 -8.69 6.57
N LYS A 284 -9.86 -9.98 6.27
CA LYS A 284 -11.16 -10.65 6.39
C LYS A 284 -11.73 -10.67 7.82
N GLN A 285 -10.88 -10.48 8.84
CA GLN A 285 -11.24 -10.54 10.25
C GLN A 285 -11.76 -9.22 10.84
N ALA A 286 -11.53 -8.08 10.19
CA ALA A 286 -11.90 -6.76 10.72
C ALA A 286 -13.34 -6.37 10.39
N ASP A 287 -13.85 -5.33 11.05
CA ASP A 287 -15.21 -4.80 10.82
C ASP A 287 -15.37 -4.28 9.37
N PRO A 288 -16.31 -4.84 8.58
CA PRO A 288 -16.58 -4.40 7.21
C PRO A 288 -16.95 -2.91 7.10
N VAL A 289 -17.61 -2.31 8.08
CA VAL A 289 -17.98 -0.89 8.06
C VAL A 289 -16.73 -0.01 8.07
N PHE A 290 -15.78 -0.32 8.97
CA PHE A 290 -14.50 0.36 9.03
C PHE A 290 -13.70 0.18 7.74
N LEU A 291 -13.69 -1.04 7.20
CA LEU A 291 -13.00 -1.34 5.95
C LEU A 291 -13.59 -0.60 4.74
N ARG A 292 -14.92 -0.46 4.63
CA ARG A 292 -15.56 0.30 3.54
C ARG A 292 -15.19 1.78 3.59
N GLN A 293 -15.05 2.36 4.78
CA GLN A 293 -14.53 3.73 4.94
C GLN A 293 -13.10 3.85 4.39
N MET A 294 -12.26 2.85 4.65
CA MET A 294 -10.85 2.84 4.22
C MET A 294 -10.65 2.54 2.74
N PHE A 295 -11.36 1.56 2.19
CA PHE A 295 -11.05 0.97 0.89
C PHE A 295 -12.18 1.11 -0.14
N GLY A 296 -13.32 1.70 0.25
CA GLY A 296 -14.47 1.94 -0.63
C GLY A 296 -15.47 0.76 -0.71
N PRO A 297 -16.44 0.82 -1.62
CA PRO A 297 -17.57 -0.13 -1.68
C PRO A 297 -17.17 -1.55 -2.11
N GLY A 298 -15.98 -1.74 -2.72
CA GLY A 298 -15.52 -3.03 -3.21
C GLY A 298 -15.12 -4.05 -2.13
N VAL A 299 -15.10 -3.67 -0.84
CA VAL A 299 -14.58 -4.47 0.27
C VAL A 299 -15.26 -5.82 0.40
N ASP A 300 -16.60 -5.87 0.38
CA ASP A 300 -17.34 -7.11 0.61
C ASP A 300 -17.02 -8.14 -0.49
N LYS A 301 -16.97 -7.68 -1.74
CA LYS A 301 -16.58 -8.52 -2.90
C LYS A 301 -15.13 -8.95 -2.81
N ALA A 302 -14.21 -8.06 -2.46
CA ALA A 302 -12.79 -8.38 -2.31
C ALA A 302 -12.56 -9.45 -1.23
N ILE A 303 -13.20 -9.33 -0.07
CA ILE A 303 -13.12 -10.33 1.00
C ILE A 303 -13.70 -11.68 0.56
N ALA A 304 -14.83 -11.67 -0.16
CA ALA A 304 -15.42 -12.91 -0.70
C ALA A 304 -14.48 -13.59 -1.70
N THR A 305 -13.91 -12.84 -2.65
CA THR A 305 -12.91 -13.32 -3.61
C THR A 305 -11.68 -13.91 -2.88
N TYR A 306 -11.16 -13.20 -1.87
CA TYR A 306 -10.00 -13.67 -1.10
C TYR A 306 -10.29 -14.97 -0.32
N LYS A 307 -11.48 -15.08 0.31
CA LYS A 307 -11.88 -16.31 1.02
C LYS A 307 -11.98 -17.53 0.09
N ASN A 308 -12.33 -17.31 -1.17
CA ASN A 308 -12.45 -18.34 -2.20
C ASN A 308 -11.17 -18.57 -3.01
N ALA A 309 -10.05 -17.91 -2.66
CA ALA A 309 -8.80 -18.04 -3.40
C ALA A 309 -8.31 -19.49 -3.50
N LYS A 310 -8.60 -20.34 -2.50
CA LYS A 310 -8.27 -21.78 -2.53
C LYS A 310 -8.88 -22.54 -3.72
N ASP A 311 -9.99 -22.04 -4.26
CA ASP A 311 -10.74 -22.64 -5.37
C ASP A 311 -10.44 -21.94 -6.71
N ASP A 312 -9.57 -20.91 -6.71
CA ASP A 312 -9.08 -20.17 -7.88
C ASP A 312 -7.55 -20.33 -7.99
N PRO A 313 -7.05 -21.30 -8.78
CA PRO A 313 -5.63 -21.57 -8.91
C PRO A 313 -4.80 -20.37 -9.38
N GLU A 314 -5.35 -19.50 -10.23
CA GLU A 314 -4.63 -18.33 -10.72
C GLU A 314 -4.42 -17.31 -9.61
N LEU A 315 -5.49 -17.01 -8.86
CA LEU A 315 -5.42 -16.11 -7.71
C LEU A 315 -4.52 -16.68 -6.60
N LEU A 316 -4.71 -17.94 -6.22
CA LEU A 316 -3.86 -18.59 -5.22
C LEU A 316 -2.39 -18.59 -5.66
N GLY A 317 -2.13 -18.97 -6.91
CA GLY A 317 -0.77 -18.99 -7.45
C GLY A 317 -0.10 -17.62 -7.37
N LEU A 318 -0.81 -16.54 -7.74
CA LEU A 318 -0.26 -15.20 -7.64
C LEU A 318 -0.04 -14.74 -6.19
N LEU A 319 -0.95 -15.07 -5.26
CA LEU A 319 -0.77 -14.78 -3.83
C LEU A 319 0.46 -15.50 -3.24
N LEU A 320 0.82 -16.67 -3.77
CA LEU A 320 2.02 -17.42 -3.39
C LEU A 320 3.32 -16.88 -4.02
N LEU A 321 3.23 -16.17 -5.14
CA LEU A 321 4.38 -15.49 -5.76
C LEU A 321 4.83 -14.24 -4.97
N GLN A 322 3.97 -13.67 -4.12
CA GLN A 322 4.31 -12.51 -3.29
C GLN A 322 5.54 -12.80 -2.41
N GLY A 323 6.53 -11.90 -2.44
CA GLY A 323 7.76 -12.05 -1.64
C GLY A 323 8.61 -13.29 -1.98
N SER A 324 8.40 -13.91 -3.15
CA SER A 324 9.17 -15.09 -3.58
C SER A 324 10.34 -14.76 -4.51
N SER A 325 10.52 -13.48 -4.88
CA SER A 325 11.65 -13.01 -5.70
C SER A 325 12.16 -11.63 -5.25
N ASP A 326 13.46 -11.40 -5.42
CA ASP A 326 14.12 -10.10 -5.31
C ASP A 326 13.96 -9.22 -6.57
N ARG A 327 13.41 -9.77 -7.66
CA ARG A 327 13.12 -9.06 -8.91
C ARG A 327 11.63 -8.78 -9.05
N ILE A 328 11.31 -7.76 -9.85
CA ILE A 328 9.92 -7.42 -10.16
C ILE A 328 9.35 -8.50 -11.09
N ILE A 329 8.26 -9.14 -10.66
CA ILE A 329 7.49 -10.05 -11.50
C ILE A 329 6.61 -9.18 -12.39
N GLU A 330 6.89 -9.15 -13.68
CA GLU A 330 6.14 -8.33 -14.65
C GLU A 330 5.05 -9.12 -15.35
N ARG A 331 5.21 -10.44 -15.43
CA ARG A 331 4.21 -11.37 -15.93
C ARG A 331 4.12 -12.60 -15.06
N PHE A 332 2.95 -13.25 -14.99
CA PHE A 332 2.81 -14.53 -14.30
C PHE A 332 1.95 -15.51 -15.08
N LYS A 333 2.11 -16.80 -14.76
CA LYS A 333 1.26 -17.88 -15.26
C LYS A 333 1.12 -18.94 -14.20
N VAL A 334 -0.06 -19.55 -14.12
CA VAL A 334 -0.26 -20.79 -13.36
C VAL A 334 -0.42 -21.94 -14.34
N LYS A 335 0.40 -22.98 -14.18
CA LYS A 335 0.38 -24.17 -15.04
C LYS A 335 0.80 -25.39 -14.22
N ASP A 336 0.12 -26.52 -14.42
CA ASP A 336 0.51 -27.82 -13.85
C ASP A 336 0.71 -27.75 -12.32
N GLY A 337 -0.21 -27.08 -11.61
CA GLY A 337 -0.15 -26.94 -10.15
C GLY A 337 0.99 -26.04 -9.65
N THR A 338 1.56 -25.21 -10.51
CA THR A 338 2.70 -24.34 -10.20
C THR A 338 2.46 -22.91 -10.69
N ALA A 339 2.79 -21.92 -9.86
CA ALA A 339 2.82 -20.51 -10.23
C ALA A 339 4.22 -20.10 -10.68
N ILE A 340 4.33 -19.40 -11.80
CA ILE A 340 5.59 -19.00 -12.42
C ILE A 340 5.56 -17.50 -12.67
N GLY A 341 6.60 -16.79 -12.21
CA GLY A 341 6.81 -15.37 -12.47
C GLY A 341 7.86 -15.15 -13.56
N TYR A 342 7.64 -14.16 -14.41
CA TYR A 342 8.49 -13.81 -15.55
C TYR A 342 8.83 -12.32 -15.59
N THR A 343 9.95 -12.00 -16.25
CA THR A 343 10.27 -10.65 -16.71
C THR A 343 9.37 -10.25 -17.88
N ALA A 344 9.34 -8.96 -18.24
CA ALA A 344 8.59 -8.51 -19.43
C ALA A 344 9.02 -9.20 -20.74
N LYS A 345 10.29 -9.64 -20.82
CA LYS A 345 10.86 -10.35 -21.98
C LYS A 345 10.63 -11.87 -21.95
N GLY A 346 9.88 -12.38 -20.97
CA GLY A 346 9.52 -13.80 -20.88
C GLY A 346 10.56 -14.70 -20.20
N ALA A 347 11.65 -14.15 -19.67
CA ALA A 347 12.59 -14.93 -18.85
C ALA A 347 11.95 -15.27 -17.49
N GLU A 348 11.99 -16.55 -17.10
CA GLU A 348 11.51 -17.04 -15.80
C GLU A 348 12.37 -16.47 -14.66
N ILE A 349 11.70 -15.96 -13.63
CA ILE A 349 12.33 -15.36 -12.44
C ILE A 349 12.19 -16.30 -11.24
N VAL A 350 11.00 -16.87 -11.05
CA VAL A 350 10.64 -17.62 -9.86
C VAL A 350 9.54 -18.61 -10.18
N ARG A 351 9.52 -19.74 -9.46
CA ARG A 351 8.53 -20.79 -9.56
C ARG A 351 8.14 -21.27 -8.16
N VAL A 352 6.85 -21.34 -7.88
CA VAL A 352 6.30 -21.73 -6.57
C VAL A 352 5.18 -22.75 -6.76
N PRO A 353 5.24 -23.93 -6.12
CA PRO A 353 4.14 -24.91 -6.19
C PRO A 353 2.90 -24.38 -5.43
N LEU A 354 1.70 -24.67 -5.93
CA LEU A 354 0.46 -24.28 -5.25
C LEU A 354 0.19 -25.08 -3.96
N LYS A 355 0.74 -26.29 -3.90
CA LYS A 355 0.62 -27.18 -2.74
C LYS A 355 2.02 -27.53 -2.25
N GLU A 356 2.21 -27.43 -0.94
CA GLU A 356 3.43 -27.91 -0.33
C GLU A 356 3.47 -29.45 -0.40
N PRO A 357 4.59 -30.04 -0.84
CA PRO A 357 4.73 -31.49 -0.82
C PRO A 357 4.70 -32.02 0.61
N LEU A 358 3.83 -32.99 0.88
CA LEU A 358 3.77 -33.67 2.17
C LEU A 358 4.85 -34.77 2.23
N TYR A 359 5.85 -34.59 3.08
CA TYR A 359 6.87 -35.61 3.35
C TYR A 359 6.59 -36.32 4.66
N VAL A 360 6.11 -37.56 4.60
CA VAL A 360 5.98 -38.41 5.78
C VAL A 360 7.34 -39.05 6.09
N ARG A 361 7.97 -38.62 7.19
CA ARG A 361 9.26 -39.19 7.62
C ARG A 361 8.99 -40.46 8.45
N PRO A 362 9.81 -41.52 8.31
CA PRO A 362 9.70 -42.70 9.15
C PRO A 362 9.79 -42.34 10.64
N TYR A 363 9.06 -43.07 11.48
CA TYR A 363 9.05 -42.87 12.92
C TYR A 363 10.46 -42.95 13.53
N LYS A 364 11.33 -43.85 13.04
CA LYS A 364 12.74 -43.91 13.44
C LYS A 364 13.63 -43.27 12.38
N ASP A 365 14.54 -42.40 12.80
CA ASP A 365 15.70 -41.99 12.01
C ASP A 365 16.82 -43.02 12.21
N VAL A 366 17.04 -43.90 11.24
CA VAL A 366 18.07 -44.95 11.34
C VAL A 366 19.48 -44.36 11.35
N ALA A 367 19.70 -43.23 10.66
CA ALA A 367 21.02 -42.61 10.54
C ALA A 367 21.43 -41.89 11.83
N LEU A 368 20.45 -41.32 12.55
CA LEU A 368 20.68 -40.59 13.80
C LEU A 368 20.35 -41.41 15.06
N ASP A 369 19.83 -42.63 14.90
CA ASP A 369 19.31 -43.50 15.96
C ASP A 369 18.33 -42.80 16.93
N VAL A 370 17.48 -41.92 16.39
CA VAL A 370 16.46 -41.19 17.16
C VAL A 370 15.05 -41.52 16.69
N PHE A 371 14.11 -41.52 17.63
CA PHE A 371 12.69 -41.61 17.33
C PHE A 371 12.11 -40.20 17.14
N ARG A 372 11.37 -40.01 16.05
CA ARG A 372 10.65 -38.79 15.72
C ARG A 372 9.27 -38.89 16.35
N HIS A 373 9.04 -38.06 17.36
CA HIS A 373 7.72 -37.89 17.96
C HIS A 373 7.09 -36.61 17.40
N ASN A 374 5.83 -36.71 16.97
CA ASN A 374 5.04 -35.51 16.70
C ASN A 374 4.64 -34.93 18.07
N VAL A 375 5.38 -33.90 18.51
CA VAL A 375 4.97 -33.08 19.65
C VAL A 375 4.07 -32.00 19.07
N THR A 376 2.77 -32.28 18.98
CA THR A 376 1.74 -31.29 18.62
C THR A 376 1.08 -30.73 19.86
#